data_AF-A0A8B7IAE2-F1
#
_entry.id   AF-A0A8B7IAE2-F1
#
_cell.length_a   1.000
_cell.length_b   1.000
_cell.length_c   1.000
_cell.angle_alpha   90.00
_cell.angle_beta   90.00
_cell.angle_gamma   90.00
#
_symmetry.space_group_name_H-M   'P 1'
#
loop_
_entity.id
_entity.type
_entity.pdbx_description
1 polymer ?
#
loop_
_entity_poly.entity_id
_entity_poly.type
_entity_poly.pdbx_seq_one_letter_code
_entity_poly.pdbx_strand_id
1 'polypeptide(L)'
;MMRIPWLCALHDILRREESSRQDAVLACSALKKMYRCILVSGASALQSNQPEKPGENAALKILFVHLDGPIDLLARRLEKRRGHFMPPELLESQFDTLESPRAPENFITISVEKSLPETVLEIEKAFFSGRGFFRVVSKLYIQRLSQAC
;
A
#
# COMPACT_ATOMS: atom_id res chain seq x y z
N MET A 1 -17.41 -9.40 1.82
CA MET A 1 -16.40 -8.50 1.20
C MET A 1 -16.00 -7.40 2.18
N MET A 2 -15.40 -7.75 3.32
CA MET A 2 -15.31 -6.88 4.52
C MET A 2 -14.26 -5.75 4.40
N ARG A 3 -13.27 -5.87 3.50
CA ARG A 3 -12.18 -4.88 3.34
C ARG A 3 -12.53 -3.66 2.50
N ILE A 4 -13.57 -3.73 1.66
CA ILE A 4 -13.89 -2.63 0.73
C ILE A 4 -14.24 -1.34 1.47
N PRO A 5 -15.17 -1.32 2.45
CA PRO A 5 -15.51 -0.09 3.16
C PRO A 5 -14.30 0.55 3.84
N TRP A 6 -13.40 -0.28 4.41
CA TRP A 6 -12.16 0.18 5.00
C TRP A 6 -11.20 0.81 3.98
N LEU A 7 -11.04 0.22 2.79
CA LEU A 7 -10.21 0.79 1.72
C LEU A 7 -10.79 2.10 1.18
N CYS A 8 -12.12 2.21 1.07
CA CYS A 8 -12.79 3.45 0.71
C CYS A 8 -12.55 4.54 1.77
N ALA A 9 -12.68 4.21 3.06
CA ALA A 9 -12.38 5.15 4.14
C ALA A 9 -10.91 5.63 4.11
N LEU A 10 -9.97 4.75 3.78
CA LEU A 10 -8.56 5.12 3.58
C LEU A 10 -8.38 6.06 2.37
N HIS A 11 -9.08 5.80 1.27
CA HIS A 11 -9.10 6.71 0.13
C HIS A 11 -9.61 8.11 0.53
N ASP A 12 -10.70 8.19 1.30
CA ASP A 12 -11.28 9.47 1.74
C ASP A 12 -10.31 10.25 2.65
N ILE A 13 -9.57 9.55 3.52
CA ILE A 13 -8.50 10.16 4.32
C ILE A 13 -7.41 10.71 3.40
N LEU A 14 -6.91 9.93 2.45
CA LEU A 14 -5.88 10.38 1.51
C LEU A 14 -6.36 11.56 0.65
N ARG A 15 -7.64 11.57 0.25
CA ARG A 15 -8.29 12.66 -0.49
C ARG A 15 -8.35 13.95 0.34
N ARG A 16 -8.66 13.85 1.63
CA ARG A 16 -8.65 14.99 2.57
C ARG A 16 -7.24 15.57 2.70
N GLU A 17 -6.25 14.73 2.98
CA GLU A 17 -4.84 15.17 3.05
C GLU A 17 -4.40 15.81 1.73
N GLU A 18 -4.89 15.28 0.60
CA GLU A 18 -4.67 15.87 -0.71
C GLU A 18 -5.23 17.28 -0.86
N SER A 19 -6.49 17.47 -0.46
CA SER A 19 -7.11 18.79 -0.48
C SER A 19 -6.42 19.81 0.43
N SER A 20 -5.80 19.35 1.52
CA SER A 20 -5.03 20.16 2.46
C SER A 20 -3.58 20.42 2.00
N ARG A 21 -3.16 19.87 0.86
CA ARG A 21 -1.78 19.93 0.33
C ARG A 21 -0.73 19.37 1.31
N GLN A 22 -1.11 18.36 2.10
CA GLN A 22 -0.21 17.71 3.06
C GLN A 22 0.28 16.37 2.52
N ASP A 23 1.57 16.09 2.65
CA ASP A 23 2.10 14.77 2.31
C ASP A 23 1.68 13.74 3.36
N ALA A 24 1.17 12.60 2.91
CA ALA A 24 0.72 11.51 3.76
C ALA A 24 1.44 10.20 3.38
N VAL A 25 1.80 9.43 4.40
CA VAL A 25 2.32 8.07 4.27
C VAL A 25 1.36 7.10 4.95
N LEU A 26 0.77 6.21 4.17
CA LEU A 26 -0.13 5.17 4.66
C LEU A 26 0.57 3.81 4.58
N ALA A 27 0.64 3.09 5.70
CA ALA A 27 1.05 1.69 5.72
C ALA A 27 -0.16 0.77 5.46
N CYS A 28 -0.22 0.13 4.29
CA CYS A 28 -1.28 -0.81 3.93
C CYS A 28 -0.69 -1.98 3.12
N SER A 29 -1.14 -3.21 3.36
CA SER A 29 -0.62 -4.37 2.63
C SER A 29 -1.02 -4.37 1.15
N ALA A 30 -2.20 -3.82 0.82
CA ALA A 30 -2.72 -3.62 -0.54
C ALA A 30 -2.33 -4.72 -1.56
N LEU A 31 -2.42 -5.98 -1.13
CA LEU A 31 -1.83 -7.13 -1.82
C LEU A 31 -2.43 -7.38 -3.21
N LYS A 32 -3.73 -7.11 -3.37
CA LYS A 32 -4.45 -7.27 -4.63
C LYS A 32 -4.48 -5.97 -5.42
N LYS A 33 -4.43 -6.06 -6.75
CA LYS A 33 -4.60 -4.93 -7.68
C LYS A 33 -5.89 -4.17 -7.41
N MET A 34 -7.00 -4.88 -7.17
CA MET A 34 -8.29 -4.25 -6.84
C MET A 34 -8.20 -3.36 -5.59
N TYR A 35 -7.40 -3.74 -4.58
CA TYR A 35 -7.24 -2.92 -3.38
C TYR A 35 -6.48 -1.63 -3.68
N ARG A 36 -5.47 -1.70 -4.55
CA ARG A 36 -4.73 -0.52 -5.04
C ARG A 36 -5.61 0.38 -5.89
N CYS A 37 -6.47 -0.19 -6.75
CA CYS A 37 -7.47 0.58 -7.51
C CYS A 37 -8.44 1.33 -6.59
N ILE A 38 -8.94 0.71 -5.51
CA ILE A 38 -9.82 1.40 -4.55
C ILE A 38 -9.08 2.52 -3.82
N LEU A 39 -7.81 2.34 -3.45
CA LEU A 39 -7.03 3.43 -2.83
C LEU A 39 -6.85 4.62 -3.78
N VAL A 40 -6.69 4.36 -5.09
CA VAL A 40 -6.51 5.40 -6.12
C VAL A 40 -7.82 6.10 -6.47
N SER A 41 -8.90 5.35 -6.72
CA SER A 41 -10.15 5.89 -7.28
C SER A 41 -11.33 5.89 -6.31
N GLY A 42 -11.18 5.33 -5.11
CA GLY A 42 -12.25 5.26 -4.13
C GLY A 42 -13.36 4.30 -4.54
N ALA A 43 -14.60 4.61 -4.16
CA ALA A 43 -15.77 3.78 -4.46
C ALA A 43 -16.06 3.65 -5.97
N SER A 44 -15.55 4.56 -6.82
CA SER A 44 -15.74 4.47 -8.27
C SER A 44 -15.03 3.25 -8.88
N ALA A 45 -13.96 2.75 -8.25
CA ALA A 45 -13.27 1.53 -8.68
C ALA A 45 -14.19 0.29 -8.73
N LEU A 46 -15.29 0.31 -7.97
CA LEU A 46 -16.28 -0.76 -7.89
C LEU A 46 -17.36 -0.67 -8.98
N GLN A 47 -17.49 0.47 -9.66
CA GLN A 47 -18.56 0.78 -10.59
C GLN A 47 -18.14 0.55 -12.07
N SER A 48 -17.10 -0.25 -12.29
CA SER A 48 -16.30 -0.40 -13.53
C SER A 48 -17.03 -0.93 -14.78
N ASN A 49 -18.36 -0.81 -14.87
CA ASN A 49 -19.16 -1.08 -16.07
C ASN A 49 -19.72 0.18 -16.76
N GLN A 50 -19.37 1.40 -16.32
CA GLN A 50 -19.79 2.63 -17.04
C GLN A 50 -18.60 3.53 -17.39
N PRO A 51 -18.59 4.14 -18.59
CA PRO A 51 -17.55 5.08 -18.99
C PRO A 51 -17.54 6.27 -18.04
N GLU A 52 -16.38 6.54 -17.47
CA GLU A 52 -16.18 7.61 -16.49
C GLU A 52 -16.58 8.96 -17.08
N LYS A 53 -17.55 9.63 -16.44
CA LYS A 53 -17.78 11.04 -16.70
C LYS A 53 -16.60 11.81 -16.10
N PRO A 54 -15.89 12.65 -16.86
CA PRO A 54 -14.85 13.51 -16.30
C PRO A 54 -15.52 14.59 -15.45
N GLY A 55 -15.57 14.38 -14.13
CA GLY A 55 -16.10 15.37 -13.19
C GLY A 55 -16.47 14.74 -11.85
N GLU A 56 -15.85 15.27 -10.80
CA GLU A 56 -16.10 15.08 -9.34
C GLU A 56 -15.14 14.20 -8.54
N ASN A 57 -14.58 13.09 -9.06
CA ASN A 57 -13.59 12.29 -8.31
C ASN A 57 -12.39 11.89 -9.17
N ALA A 58 -11.44 12.83 -9.35
CA ALA A 58 -10.18 12.52 -10.01
C ALA A 58 -9.38 11.49 -9.20
N ALA A 59 -8.81 10.51 -9.91
CA ALA A 59 -7.93 9.50 -9.32
C ALA A 59 -6.77 10.14 -8.57
N LEU A 60 -6.52 9.69 -7.33
CA LEU A 60 -5.40 10.12 -6.52
C LEU A 60 -4.08 9.68 -7.16
N LYS A 61 -3.11 10.58 -7.20
CA LYS A 61 -1.74 10.24 -7.58
C LYS A 61 -1.09 9.59 -6.38
N ILE A 62 -1.06 8.26 -6.35
CA ILE A 62 -0.45 7.48 -5.28
C ILE A 62 0.80 6.79 -5.83
N LEU A 63 1.94 6.94 -5.15
CA LEU A 63 3.09 6.06 -5.34
C LEU A 63 2.99 4.86 -4.39
N PHE A 64 2.97 3.65 -4.92
CA PHE A 64 3.07 2.41 -4.14
C PHE A 64 4.52 2.01 -3.92
N VAL A 65 4.95 1.91 -2.67
CA VAL A 65 6.26 1.33 -2.32
C VAL A 65 6.08 -0.16 -2.04
N HIS A 66 6.51 -1.02 -2.95
CA HIS A 66 6.50 -2.47 -2.78
C HIS A 66 7.81 -2.95 -2.13
N LEU A 67 7.72 -3.45 -0.91
CA LEU A 67 8.86 -4.05 -0.21
C LEU A 67 8.92 -5.54 -0.54
N ASP A 68 9.89 -5.93 -1.34
CA ASP A 68 10.02 -7.29 -1.87
C ASP A 68 11.21 -8.04 -1.27
N GLY A 69 11.10 -9.36 -1.13
CA GLY A 69 12.23 -10.20 -0.79
C GLY A 69 11.83 -11.62 -0.41
N PRO A 70 12.82 -12.50 -0.18
CA PRO A 70 12.58 -13.92 0.01
C PRO A 70 11.78 -14.19 1.28
N ILE A 71 10.80 -15.10 1.18
CA ILE A 71 9.91 -15.48 2.28
C ILE A 71 10.68 -15.88 3.54
N ASP A 72 11.77 -16.63 3.40
CA ASP A 72 12.63 -17.09 4.51
C ASP A 72 13.24 -15.92 5.30
N LEU A 73 13.63 -14.85 4.60
CA LEU A 73 14.17 -13.65 5.26
C LEU A 73 13.07 -12.91 6.04
N LEU A 74 11.88 -12.79 5.46
CA LEU A 74 10.73 -12.15 6.12
C LEU A 74 10.30 -12.95 7.36
N ALA A 75 10.25 -14.29 7.24
CA ALA A 75 9.93 -15.21 8.33
C ALA A 75 10.93 -15.05 9.49
N ARG A 76 12.24 -15.12 9.21
CA ARG A 76 13.30 -14.90 10.22
C ARG A 76 13.21 -13.53 10.89
N ARG A 77 12.82 -12.48 10.16
CA ARG A 77 12.64 -11.13 10.71
C ARG A 77 11.41 -11.04 11.62
N LEU A 78 10.35 -11.78 11.31
CA LEU A 78 9.13 -11.84 12.11
C LEU A 78 9.36 -12.61 13.42
N GLU A 79 10.04 -13.76 13.37
CA GLU A 79 10.38 -14.57 14.55
C GLU A 79 11.17 -13.78 15.61
N LYS A 80 12.06 -12.88 15.16
CA LYS A 80 12.85 -12.03 16.05
C LYS A 80 12.02 -10.93 16.75
N ARG A 81 10.79 -10.65 16.31
CA ARG A 81 9.94 -9.63 16.94
C ARG A 81 9.26 -10.23 18.17
N ARG A 82 9.65 -9.75 19.35
CA ARG A 82 8.97 -10.09 20.61
C ARG A 82 7.60 -9.42 20.68
N GLY A 83 6.58 -10.15 21.12
CA GLY A 83 5.24 -9.61 21.41
C GLY A 83 4.23 -9.61 20.25
N HIS A 84 4.61 -10.07 19.05
CA HIS A 84 3.76 -10.14 17.88
C HIS A 84 3.93 -11.50 17.19
N PHE A 85 3.20 -12.52 17.68
CA PHE A 85 3.18 -13.82 17.04
C PHE A 85 2.40 -13.71 15.72
N MET A 86 3.08 -14.02 14.60
CA MET A 86 2.43 -14.20 13.31
C MET A 86 2.63 -15.66 12.90
N PRO A 87 1.56 -16.46 12.76
CA PRO A 87 1.69 -17.83 12.32
C PRO A 87 2.34 -17.88 10.93
N PRO A 88 3.32 -18.77 10.68
CA PRO A 88 3.98 -18.91 9.37
C PRO A 88 2.99 -19.04 8.20
N GLU A 89 1.87 -19.71 8.43
CA GLU A 89 0.80 -19.93 7.46
C GLU A 89 0.15 -18.60 7.00
N LEU A 90 0.17 -17.56 7.84
CA LEU A 90 -0.32 -16.23 7.50
C LEU A 90 0.67 -15.46 6.61
N LEU A 91 1.96 -15.78 6.68
CA LEU A 91 2.95 -15.23 5.76
C LEU A 91 2.79 -15.89 4.38
N GLU A 92 2.69 -17.22 4.33
CA GLU A 92 2.45 -17.96 3.08
C GLU A 92 1.18 -17.47 2.37
N SER A 93 0.05 -17.40 3.06
CA SER A 93 -1.20 -16.90 2.47
C SER A 93 -1.13 -15.44 1.98
N GLN A 94 -0.25 -14.60 2.56
CA GLN A 94 -0.02 -13.25 2.05
C GLN A 94 0.75 -13.26 0.74
N PHE A 95 1.76 -14.13 0.61
CA PHE A 95 2.47 -14.34 -0.65
C PHE A 95 1.55 -14.91 -1.73
N ASP A 96 0.71 -15.88 -1.40
CA ASP A 96 -0.27 -16.44 -2.33
C ASP A 96 -1.30 -15.39 -2.80
N THR A 97 -1.61 -14.43 -1.93
CA THR A 97 -2.54 -13.32 -2.22
C THR A 97 -1.86 -12.16 -2.97
N LEU A 98 -0.52 -12.12 -3.02
CA LEU A 98 0.23 -11.00 -3.56
C LEU A 98 0.10 -10.94 -5.09
N GLU A 99 -0.57 -9.90 -5.57
CA GLU A 99 -0.55 -9.50 -6.96
C GLU A 99 0.45 -8.35 -7.11
N SER A 100 1.71 -8.67 -7.43
CA SER A 100 2.78 -7.66 -7.54
C SER A 100 2.36 -6.48 -8.44
N PRO A 101 2.64 -5.23 -8.03
CA PRO A 101 2.29 -4.06 -8.84
C PRO A 101 3.04 -4.08 -10.17
N ARG A 102 2.36 -3.64 -11.24
CA ARG A 102 2.91 -3.60 -12.61
C ARG A 102 2.46 -2.33 -13.31
N ALA A 103 3.19 -1.90 -14.33
CA ALA A 103 2.77 -0.78 -15.18
C ALA A 103 1.35 -1.05 -15.73
N PRO A 104 0.46 -0.04 -15.79
CA PRO A 104 0.71 1.40 -15.60
C PRO A 104 0.58 1.89 -14.14
N GLU A 105 0.55 1.01 -13.13
CA GLU A 105 0.54 1.44 -11.73
C GLU A 105 1.80 2.26 -11.41
N ASN A 106 1.65 3.30 -10.58
CA ASN A 106 2.79 4.09 -10.11
C ASN A 106 3.40 3.41 -8.88
N PHE A 107 4.50 2.66 -9.07
CA PHE A 107 5.14 1.93 -7.99
C PHE A 107 6.68 1.96 -8.08
N ILE A 108 7.33 1.75 -6.94
CA ILE A 108 8.74 1.35 -6.84
C ILE A 108 8.81 0.03 -6.10
N THR A 109 9.80 -0.80 -6.45
CA THR A 109 10.11 -2.02 -5.69
C THR A 109 11.45 -1.83 -4.99
N ILE A 110 11.48 -2.06 -3.68
CA ILE A 110 12.68 -1.96 -2.85
C ILE A 110 12.90 -3.31 -2.18
N SER A 111 14.09 -3.88 -2.33
CA SER A 111 14.45 -5.12 -1.66
C SER A 111 14.52 -4.91 -0.15
N VAL A 112 13.88 -5.78 0.61
CA VAL A 112 13.96 -5.82 2.06
C VAL A 112 15.33 -6.26 2.56
N GLU A 113 16.21 -6.81 1.72
CA GLU A 113 17.57 -7.20 2.10
C GLU A 113 18.45 -6.00 2.45
N LYS A 114 18.10 -4.82 1.92
CA LYS A 114 18.76 -3.55 2.23
C LYS A 114 18.65 -3.21 3.70
N SER A 115 19.61 -2.43 4.19
CA SER A 115 19.51 -1.83 5.51
C SER A 115 18.34 -0.84 5.57
N LEU A 116 17.90 -0.53 6.79
CA LEU A 116 16.84 0.47 7.00
C LEU A 116 17.22 1.86 6.45
N PRO A 117 18.45 2.38 6.68
CA PRO A 117 18.86 3.66 6.10
C PRO A 117 18.83 3.68 4.58
N GLU A 118 19.28 2.61 3.92
CA GLU A 118 19.24 2.50 2.45
C GLU A 118 17.81 2.46 1.92
N THR A 119 16.94 1.70 2.59
CA THR A 119 15.52 1.62 2.25
C THR A 119 14.87 3.01 2.34
N VAL A 120 15.10 3.73 3.45
CA VAL A 120 14.56 5.09 3.63
C VAL A 120 15.10 6.03 2.56
N LEU A 121 16.40 5.99 2.28
CA LEU A 121 17.03 6.84 1.26
C LEU A 121 16.44 6.59 -0.13
N GLU A 122 16.12 5.35 -0.50
CA GLU A 122 15.48 5.06 -1.79
C GLU A 122 14.05 5.55 -1.87
N ILE A 123 13.29 5.41 -0.79
CA ILE A 123 11.95 5.97 -0.69
C ILE A 123 12.02 7.50 -0.82
N GLU A 124 12.94 8.15 -0.11
CA GLU A 124 13.17 9.61 -0.20
C GLU A 124 13.59 10.03 -1.62
N LYS A 125 14.53 9.34 -2.25
CA LYS A 125 14.91 9.63 -3.64
C LYS A 125 13.72 9.53 -4.59
N ALA A 126 12.89 8.50 -4.45
CA ALA A 126 11.66 8.38 -5.22
C ALA A 126 10.67 9.51 -4.89
N PHE A 127 10.60 9.95 -3.62
CA PHE A 127 9.81 11.10 -3.18
C PHE A 127 10.24 12.40 -3.87
N PHE A 128 11.54 12.69 -3.95
CA PHE A 128 12.04 13.98 -4.45
C PHE A 128 12.24 14.06 -5.98
N SER A 129 12.41 12.93 -6.68
CA SER A 129 12.63 12.91 -8.14
C SER A 129 11.36 13.15 -8.97
N GLY A 130 10.17 12.95 -8.39
CA GLY A 130 8.89 13.32 -9.00
C GLY A 130 8.37 14.63 -8.45
N ARG A 131 8.28 15.68 -9.29
CA ARG A 131 7.66 16.96 -8.95
C ARG A 131 6.21 16.76 -8.45
N GLY A 132 6.01 16.83 -7.13
CA GLY A 132 4.72 17.03 -6.45
C GLY A 132 3.85 15.79 -6.22
N PHE A 133 3.45 15.61 -4.95
CA PHE A 133 2.19 15.02 -4.45
C PHE A 133 2.06 13.50 -4.12
N PHE A 134 1.47 13.27 -2.93
CA PHE A 134 0.82 12.13 -2.21
C PHE A 134 1.28 10.67 -2.41
N ARG A 135 1.64 9.93 -1.34
CA ARG A 135 2.35 8.63 -1.49
C ARG A 135 2.04 7.59 -0.40
N VAL A 136 1.36 6.51 -0.79
CA VAL A 136 1.03 5.37 0.09
C VAL A 136 2.19 4.37 0.13
N VAL A 137 2.77 4.15 1.30
CA VAL A 137 3.81 3.11 1.47
C VAL A 137 3.13 1.75 1.64
N SER A 138 3.11 0.94 0.59
CA SER A 138 2.57 -0.41 0.64
C SER A 138 3.49 -1.36 1.42
N LYS A 139 3.45 -1.27 2.75
CA LYS A 139 4.27 -2.13 3.61
C LYS A 139 3.75 -3.57 3.53
N LEU A 140 4.54 -4.46 2.92
CA LEU A 140 4.36 -5.91 3.02
C LEU A 140 4.80 -6.39 4.42
N TYR A 141 4.14 -5.93 5.49
CA TYR A 141 4.27 -6.50 6.84
C TYR A 141 3.00 -6.21 7.64
N ILE A 142 2.13 -7.23 7.79
CA ILE A 142 0.93 -7.19 8.63
C ILE A 142 1.32 -7.28 10.12
N GLN A 143 0.95 -6.25 10.88
CA GLN A 143 0.24 -6.23 12.18
C GLN A 143 0.34 -4.76 12.64
N ARG A 144 -0.75 -3.98 12.69
CA ARG A 144 -1.87 -4.09 13.63
C ARG A 144 -3.08 -3.29 13.10
N LEU A 145 -4.13 -3.96 12.64
CA LEU A 145 -5.49 -3.39 12.50
C LEU A 145 -6.52 -4.51 12.73
N SER A 146 -6.61 -4.95 13.98
CA SER A 146 -7.78 -5.61 14.56
C SER A 146 -7.59 -5.66 16.08
N GLN A 147 -7.59 -4.47 16.69
CA GLN A 147 -8.25 -4.27 17.98
C GLN A 147 -9.23 -3.13 17.73
N ALA A 148 -10.20 -3.39 16.85
CA ALA A 148 -11.49 -2.74 16.94
C ALA A 148 -12.36 -3.73 17.71
N CYS A 149 -12.54 -3.44 19.01
CA CYS A 149 -13.78 -3.82 19.68
C CYS A 149 -14.97 -3.19 18.93
#